data_AF-A0A4U1CBS8-F1
#
_entry.id   AF-A0A4U1CBS8-F1
#
_cell.length_a   1.000
_cell.length_b   1.000
_cell.length_c   1.000
_cell.angle_alpha   90.00
_cell.angle_beta   90.00
_cell.angle_gamma   90.00
#
_symmetry.space_group_name_H-M   'P 1'
#
loop_
_entity.id
_entity.type
_entity.pdbx_description
1 polymer ?
#
loop_
_entity_poly.entity_id
_entity_poly.type
_entity_poly.pdbx_seq_one_letter_code
_entity_poly.pdbx_strand_id
1 'polypeptide(L)'
;MEQVDEKKLSDLFNYSTHTRGMIISQTIMLERNIDEYLCCHFSYEKEKQIEMMDLVFGSKLLPFDFKKQIFVHLLSLNDNIFLNRNKKIDKSLTEFIRVRNILAHYILDTTPETVNAFDYSEIKLIKFAKQRDKEIFHHEVISSHLKNLDDTIDEIIKLNQFIKASHATLQ
;
A
#
# COMPACT_ATOMS: atom_id res chain seq x y z
N MET A 1 -2.59 40.88 0.79
CA MET A 1 -2.59 39.46 1.22
C MET A 1 -3.68 38.78 0.41
N GLU A 2 -3.35 37.76 -0.37
CA GLU A 2 -4.40 36.94 -1.00
C GLU A 2 -5.23 36.27 0.09
N GLN A 3 -6.54 36.38 -0.03
CA GLN A 3 -7.48 35.74 0.88
C GLN A 3 -7.65 34.28 0.46
N VAL A 4 -7.62 33.37 1.43
CA VAL A 4 -7.89 31.96 1.21
C VAL A 4 -9.40 31.75 1.14
N ASP A 5 -9.89 31.07 0.11
CA ASP A 5 -11.27 30.60 0.06
C ASP A 5 -11.46 29.46 1.08
N GLU A 6 -12.13 29.76 2.20
CA GLU A 6 -12.36 28.82 3.31
C GLU A 6 -13.11 27.56 2.87
N LYS A 7 -14.02 27.68 1.88
CA LYS A 7 -14.74 26.54 1.35
C LYS A 7 -13.80 25.63 0.58
N LYS A 8 -12.99 26.20 -0.32
CA LYS A 8 -11.98 25.43 -1.07
C LYS A 8 -10.95 24.79 -0.16
N LEU A 9 -10.55 25.47 0.93
CA LEU A 9 -9.65 24.90 1.92
C LEU A 9 -10.25 23.64 2.56
N SER A 10 -11.52 23.72 2.98
CA SER A 10 -12.25 22.58 3.55
C SER A 10 -12.37 21.43 2.55
N ASP A 11 -12.74 21.73 1.30
CA ASP A 11 -12.87 20.74 0.23
C ASP A 11 -11.52 20.05 -0.07
N LEU A 12 -10.43 20.81 -0.14
CA LEU A 12 -9.07 20.28 -0.33
C LEU A 12 -8.65 19.35 0.82
N PHE A 13 -8.94 19.73 2.07
CA PHE A 13 -8.65 18.90 3.25
C PHE A 13 -9.44 17.59 3.23
N ASN A 14 -10.74 17.65 2.93
CA ASN A 14 -11.60 16.47 2.87
C ASN A 14 -11.15 15.52 1.77
N TYR A 15 -10.89 16.04 0.57
CA TYR A 15 -10.43 15.26 -0.57
C TYR A 15 -9.07 14.60 -0.32
N SER A 16 -8.11 15.36 0.23
CA SER A 16 -6.79 14.84 0.60
C SER A 16 -6.89 13.75 1.67
N THR A 17 -7.69 13.97 2.72
CA THR A 17 -7.89 13.00 3.81
C THR A 17 -8.51 11.71 3.30
N HIS A 18 -9.55 11.81 2.46
CA HIS A 18 -10.20 10.66 1.86
C HIS A 18 -9.24 9.84 0.99
N THR A 19 -8.53 10.52 0.08
CA THR A 19 -7.54 9.89 -0.82
C THR A 19 -6.46 9.16 -0.04
N ARG A 20 -5.87 9.82 0.96
CA ARG A 20 -4.84 9.23 1.83
C ARG A 20 -5.40 8.02 2.57
N GLY A 21 -6.60 8.15 3.13
CA GLY A 21 -7.27 7.07 3.85
C GLY A 21 -7.45 5.82 3.00
N MET A 22 -7.90 5.97 1.74
CA MET A 22 -8.08 4.84 0.83
C MET A 22 -6.76 4.12 0.51
N ILE A 23 -5.73 4.86 0.07
CA ILE A 23 -4.46 4.25 -0.33
C ILE A 23 -3.76 3.59 0.87
N ILE A 24 -3.76 4.26 2.04
CA ILE A 24 -3.17 3.70 3.26
C ILE A 24 -3.91 2.40 3.65
N SER A 25 -5.25 2.42 3.64
CA SER A 25 -6.06 1.25 4.00
C SER A 25 -5.82 0.08 3.06
N GLN A 26 -5.79 0.32 1.74
CA GLN A 26 -5.52 -0.72 0.76
C GLN A 26 -4.09 -1.26 0.86
N THR A 27 -3.11 -0.41 1.14
CA THR A 27 -1.73 -0.86 1.37
C THR A 27 -1.63 -1.74 2.63
N ILE A 28 -2.37 -1.43 3.69
CA ILE A 28 -2.45 -2.28 4.89
C ILE A 28 -3.09 -3.63 4.55
N MET A 29 -4.17 -3.64 3.77
CA MET A 29 -4.81 -4.89 3.33
C MET A 29 -3.86 -5.74 2.50
N LEU A 30 -3.11 -5.14 1.57
CA LEU A 30 -2.06 -5.80 0.81
C LEU A 30 -0.99 -6.41 1.71
N GLU A 31 -0.47 -5.64 2.68
CA GLU A 31 0.52 -6.13 3.65
C GLU A 31 -0.02 -7.32 4.45
N ARG A 32 -1.29 -7.29 4.87
CA ARG A 32 -1.92 -8.39 5.61
C ARG A 32 -2.06 -9.67 4.78
N ASN A 33 -2.35 -9.55 3.49
CA ASN A 33 -2.41 -10.72 2.61
C ASN A 33 -1.01 -11.32 2.36
N ILE A 34 0.03 -10.49 2.32
CA ILE A 34 1.43 -10.96 2.29
C ILE A 34 1.79 -11.64 3.62
N ASP A 35 1.44 -11.05 4.76
CA ASP A 35 1.66 -11.66 6.08
C ASP A 35 1.01 -13.04 6.17
N GLU A 36 -0.21 -13.19 5.64
CA GLU A 36 -0.92 -14.47 5.59
C GLU A 36 -0.20 -15.50 4.71
N TYR A 37 0.24 -15.11 3.50
CA TYR A 37 1.05 -15.97 2.65
C TYR A 37 2.27 -16.51 3.41
N LEU A 38 3.00 -15.61 4.08
CA LEU A 38 4.22 -15.96 4.82
C LEU A 38 3.92 -16.92 5.98
N CYS A 39 2.85 -16.67 6.74
CA CYS A 39 2.44 -17.58 7.82
C CYS A 39 2.10 -18.98 7.29
N CYS A 40 1.32 -19.06 6.22
CA CYS A 40 0.94 -20.32 5.59
C CYS A 40 2.14 -21.06 5.00
N HIS A 41 3.18 -20.35 4.55
CA HIS A 41 4.39 -20.97 4.03
C HIS A 41 5.21 -21.68 5.12
N PHE A 42 5.32 -21.09 6.32
CA PHE A 42 6.17 -21.62 7.39
C PHE A 42 5.48 -22.61 8.33
N SER A 43 4.15 -22.68 8.33
CA SER A 43 3.43 -23.63 9.18
C SER A 43 2.11 -24.07 8.57
N TYR A 44 1.75 -25.34 8.78
CA TYR A 44 0.45 -25.92 8.44
C TYR A 44 -0.55 -25.85 9.61
N GLU A 45 -0.06 -25.64 10.83
CA GLU A 45 -0.88 -25.59 12.03
C GLU A 45 -1.47 -24.19 12.19
N LYS A 46 -2.81 -24.11 12.22
CA LYS A 46 -3.52 -22.83 12.30
C LYS A 46 -3.11 -22.01 13.53
N GLU A 47 -2.89 -22.65 14.68
CA GLU A 47 -2.45 -21.97 15.91
C GLU A 47 -1.07 -21.34 15.74
N LYS A 48 -0.14 -22.04 15.08
CA LYS A 48 1.21 -21.52 14.80
C LYS A 48 1.21 -20.42 13.75
N GLN A 49 0.33 -20.50 12.75
CA GLN A 49 0.12 -19.41 11.80
C GLN A 49 -0.38 -18.14 12.51
N ILE A 50 -1.33 -18.26 13.44
CA ILE A 50 -1.83 -17.13 14.24
C ILE A 50 -0.72 -16.56 15.13
N GLU A 51 0.02 -17.42 15.84
CA GLU A 51 1.13 -17.01 16.69
C GLU A 51 2.20 -16.25 15.88
N MET A 52 2.53 -16.73 14.68
CA MET A 52 3.49 -16.07 13.79
C MET A 52 2.95 -14.75 13.23
N MET A 53 1.67 -14.70 12.86
CA MET A 53 1.00 -13.45 12.45
C MET A 53 1.07 -12.42 13.58
N ASP A 54 0.80 -12.78 14.82
CA ASP A 54 0.72 -11.81 15.92
C ASP A 54 2.10 -11.39 16.43
N LEU A 55 3.02 -12.34 16.59
CA LEU A 55 4.32 -12.09 17.23
C LEU A 55 5.40 -11.62 16.25
N VAL A 56 5.34 -12.05 14.99
CA VAL A 56 6.39 -11.77 14.00
C VAL A 56 5.92 -10.74 13.00
N PHE A 57 4.93 -11.08 12.18
CA PHE A 57 4.54 -10.25 11.03
C PHE A 57 3.66 -9.06 11.43
N GLY A 58 2.82 -9.18 12.45
CA GLY A 58 2.00 -8.11 13.00
C GLY A 58 2.79 -7.11 13.85
N SER A 59 4.03 -7.45 14.20
CA SER A 59 4.89 -6.62 15.03
C SER A 59 5.40 -5.38 14.29
N LYS A 60 5.69 -4.31 15.04
CA LYS A 60 6.37 -3.11 14.50
C LYS A 60 7.84 -3.35 14.14
N LEU A 61 8.40 -4.50 14.53
CA LEU A 61 9.81 -4.83 14.33
C LEU A 61 10.10 -5.23 12.88
N LEU A 62 9.08 -5.69 12.15
CA LEU A 62 9.22 -6.15 10.78
C LEU A 62 8.53 -5.20 9.80
N PRO A 63 9.26 -4.25 9.18
CA PRO A 63 8.65 -3.29 8.26
C PRO A 63 8.20 -3.96 6.96
N PHE A 64 7.21 -3.34 6.31
CA PHE A 64 6.63 -3.88 5.08
C PHE A 64 7.67 -4.15 3.98
N ASP A 65 8.68 -3.30 3.82
CA ASP A 65 9.74 -3.53 2.82
C ASP A 65 10.52 -4.84 3.05
N PHE A 66 10.74 -5.21 4.31
CA PHE A 66 11.42 -6.47 4.64
C PHE A 66 10.53 -7.68 4.35
N LYS A 67 9.24 -7.59 4.71
CA LYS A 67 8.25 -8.63 4.38
C LYS A 67 8.12 -8.84 2.87
N LYS A 68 8.12 -7.75 2.09
CA LYS A 68 8.16 -7.78 0.62
C LYS A 68 9.36 -8.58 0.12
N GLN A 69 10.56 -8.34 0.66
CA GLN A 69 11.77 -9.06 0.26
C GLN A 69 11.65 -10.56 0.52
N ILE A 70 11.15 -10.96 1.70
CA ILE A 70 10.89 -12.37 2.03
C ILE A 70 9.88 -12.96 1.05
N PHE A 71 8.75 -12.27 0.84
CA PHE A 71 7.68 -12.70 -0.04
C PHE A 71 8.16 -12.95 -1.47
N VAL A 72 8.82 -11.97 -2.09
CA VAL A 72 9.35 -12.09 -3.46
C VAL A 72 10.38 -13.21 -3.56
N HIS A 73 11.23 -13.37 -2.54
CA HIS A 73 12.20 -14.46 -2.52
C HIS A 73 11.52 -15.82 -2.47
N LEU A 74 10.53 -16.01 -1.59
CA LEU A 74 9.77 -17.27 -1.50
C LEU A 74 9.00 -17.58 -2.78
N LEU A 75 8.41 -16.57 -3.43
CA LEU A 75 7.78 -16.74 -4.74
C LEU A 75 8.76 -17.26 -5.80
N SER A 76 10.00 -16.76 -5.79
CA SER A 76 11.03 -17.20 -6.75
C SER A 76 11.50 -18.64 -6.52
N LEU A 77 11.34 -19.15 -5.31
CA LEU A 77 11.73 -20.52 -4.96
C LEU A 77 10.59 -21.51 -5.19
N ASN A 78 9.37 -21.15 -4.79
CA ASN A 78 8.25 -22.09 -4.67
C ASN A 78 7.11 -21.83 -5.66
N ASP A 79 6.90 -20.58 -6.09
CA ASP A 79 5.72 -20.15 -6.85
C ASP A 79 6.09 -19.44 -8.15
N ASN A 80 7.07 -19.98 -8.88
CA ASN A 80 7.60 -19.38 -10.10
C ASN A 80 6.52 -19.13 -11.18
N ILE A 81 5.44 -19.92 -11.21
CA ILE A 81 4.32 -19.71 -12.12
C ILE A 81 3.62 -18.37 -11.82
N PHE A 82 3.36 -18.09 -10.54
CA PHE A 82 2.76 -16.83 -10.10
C PHE A 82 3.68 -15.66 -10.46
N LEU A 83 4.98 -15.77 -10.14
CA LEU A 83 5.96 -14.73 -10.45
C LEU A 83 6.08 -14.46 -11.95
N ASN A 84 6.00 -15.50 -12.78
CA ASN A 84 6.05 -15.37 -14.24
C ASN A 84 4.82 -14.70 -14.84
N ARG A 85 3.64 -14.87 -14.22
CA ARG A 85 2.42 -14.14 -14.59
C ARG A 85 2.46 -12.70 -14.10
N ASN A 86 3.07 -12.48 -12.93
CA ASN A 86 3.14 -11.21 -12.24
C ASN A 86 4.57 -10.65 -12.22
N LYS A 87 5.23 -10.55 -13.39
CA LYS A 87 6.66 -10.18 -13.51
C LYS A 87 7.04 -8.83 -12.89
N LYS A 88 6.05 -7.95 -12.68
CA LYS A 88 6.24 -6.61 -12.12
C LYS A 88 5.91 -6.53 -10.64
N ILE A 89 5.55 -7.62 -9.97
CA ILE A 89 5.05 -7.60 -8.59
C ILE A 89 6.01 -6.89 -7.63
N ASP A 90 7.31 -7.19 -7.69
CA ASP A 90 8.30 -6.51 -6.84
C ASP A 90 8.33 -4.99 -7.05
N LYS A 91 8.29 -4.56 -8.33
CA LYS A 91 8.23 -3.13 -8.67
C LYS A 91 6.92 -2.50 -8.19
N SER A 92 5.79 -3.17 -8.35
CA SER A 92 4.48 -2.70 -7.89
C SER A 92 4.47 -2.55 -6.36
N LEU A 93 4.91 -3.56 -5.62
CA LEU A 93 4.98 -3.53 -4.15
C LEU A 93 5.89 -2.39 -3.66
N THR A 94 7.04 -2.19 -4.31
CA THR A 94 7.96 -1.08 -4.01
C THR A 94 7.28 0.27 -4.21
N GLU A 95 6.52 0.43 -5.30
CA GLU A 95 5.78 1.65 -5.59
C GLU A 95 4.64 1.89 -4.59
N PHE A 96 3.90 0.86 -4.20
CA PHE A 96 2.85 0.95 -3.17
C PHE A 96 3.42 1.42 -1.83
N ILE A 97 4.54 0.85 -1.39
CA ILE A 97 5.25 1.27 -0.18
C ILE A 97 5.69 2.72 -0.28
N ARG A 98 6.27 3.12 -1.42
CA ARG A 98 6.72 4.50 -1.65
C ARG A 98 5.57 5.50 -1.55
N VAL A 99 4.48 5.26 -2.28
CA VAL A 99 3.31 6.15 -2.29
C VAL A 99 2.66 6.21 -0.91
N ARG A 100 2.47 5.07 -0.22
CA ARG A 100 1.97 5.04 1.15
C ARG A 100 2.83 5.90 2.08
N ASN A 101 4.15 5.80 1.98
CA ASN A 101 5.06 6.58 2.83
C ASN A 101 4.97 8.08 2.56
N ILE A 102 4.84 8.50 1.30
CA ILE A 102 4.61 9.90 0.94
C ILE A 102 3.31 10.38 1.56
N LEU A 103 2.21 9.67 1.32
CA LEU A 103 0.89 10.03 1.85
C LEU A 103 0.84 10.01 3.37
N ALA A 104 1.59 9.14 4.06
CA ALA A 104 1.62 9.07 5.51
C ALA A 104 2.43 10.22 6.14
N HIS A 105 3.52 10.65 5.51
CA HIS A 105 4.51 11.53 6.16
C HIS A 105 4.59 12.95 5.58
N TYR A 106 3.99 13.22 4.42
CA TYR A 106 4.01 14.54 3.80
C TYR A 106 2.79 15.34 4.25
N ILE A 107 2.94 16.66 4.28
CA ILE A 107 1.91 17.61 4.73
C ILE A 107 1.20 18.17 3.50
N LEU A 108 -0.10 18.38 3.59
CA LEU A 108 -0.87 19.05 2.54
C LEU A 108 -0.39 20.49 2.33
N ASP A 109 -0.14 20.87 1.07
CA ASP A 109 0.14 22.25 0.70
C ASP A 109 -1.15 23.08 0.80
N THR A 110 -1.22 23.94 1.80
CA THR A 110 -2.35 24.85 2.05
C THR A 110 -2.00 26.31 1.75
N THR A 111 -1.00 26.55 0.89
CA THR A 111 -0.70 27.91 0.40
C THR A 111 -1.92 28.51 -0.34
N PRO A 112 -2.16 29.83 -0.26
CA PRO A 112 -3.30 30.48 -0.92
C PRO A 112 -3.40 30.13 -2.40
N GLU A 113 -2.27 30.07 -3.11
CA GLU A 113 -2.21 29.74 -4.53
C GLU A 113 -2.71 28.31 -4.79
N THR A 114 -2.34 27.35 -3.93
CA THR A 114 -2.77 25.95 -4.06
C THR A 114 -4.25 25.79 -3.73
N VAL A 115 -4.71 26.45 -2.66
CA VAL A 115 -6.12 26.38 -2.24
C VAL A 115 -7.03 27.02 -3.29
N ASN A 116 -6.66 28.20 -3.79
CA ASN A 116 -7.48 28.93 -4.74
C ASN A 116 -7.52 28.24 -6.12
N ALA A 117 -6.45 27.52 -6.50
CA ALA A 117 -6.39 26.71 -7.72
C ALA A 117 -7.05 25.33 -7.60
N PHE A 118 -7.47 24.89 -6.41
CA PHE A 118 -8.01 23.55 -6.22
C PHE A 118 -9.32 23.32 -6.99
N ASP A 119 -9.36 22.21 -7.74
CA ASP A 119 -10.44 21.80 -8.63
C ASP A 119 -10.69 20.27 -8.62
N TYR A 120 -10.21 19.57 -7.58
CA TYR A 120 -10.24 18.11 -7.44
C TYR A 120 -9.36 17.31 -8.43
N SER A 121 -8.59 17.97 -9.30
CA SER A 121 -7.71 17.27 -10.25
C SER A 121 -6.39 16.79 -9.62
N GLU A 122 -5.92 17.44 -8.56
CA GLU A 122 -4.66 17.12 -7.90
C GLU A 122 -4.62 17.51 -6.41
N ILE A 123 -3.74 16.84 -5.66
CA ILE A 123 -3.28 17.31 -4.35
C ILE A 123 -1.76 17.51 -4.39
N LYS A 124 -1.29 18.55 -3.68
CA LYS A 124 0.14 18.85 -3.52
C LYS A 124 0.54 18.55 -2.09
N LEU A 125 1.59 17.75 -1.93
CA LEU A 125 2.12 17.37 -0.63
C LEU A 125 3.57 17.86 -0.51
N ILE A 126 3.93 18.38 0.66
CA ILE A 126 5.24 18.96 0.94
C ILE A 126 5.98 18.09 1.94
N LYS A 127 7.24 17.78 1.63
CA LYS A 127 8.17 17.17 2.59
C LYS A 127 8.77 18.24 3.49
N PHE A 128 8.65 18.08 4.81
CA PHE A 128 9.23 19.06 5.75
C PHE A 128 10.76 18.97 5.87
N ALA A 129 11.39 17.91 5.36
CA ALA A 129 12.82 17.66 5.51
C ALA A 129 13.67 18.26 4.37
N LYS A 130 14.33 19.38 4.68
CA LYS A 130 15.50 20.00 4.01
C LYS A 130 15.38 20.62 2.62
N GLN A 131 14.28 20.49 1.89
CA GLN A 131 13.98 21.28 0.67
C GLN A 131 12.46 21.26 0.46
N ARG A 132 11.87 22.36 -0.04
CA ARG A 132 10.42 22.46 -0.32
C ARG A 132 10.03 21.68 -1.57
N ASP A 133 10.43 20.41 -1.64
CA ASP A 133 10.03 19.53 -2.73
C ASP A 133 8.54 19.23 -2.58
N LYS A 134 7.79 19.55 -3.64
CA LYS A 134 6.36 19.27 -3.74
C LYS A 134 6.20 17.98 -4.53
N GLU A 135 5.55 17.01 -3.91
CA GLU A 135 5.02 15.85 -4.61
C GLU A 135 3.60 16.15 -5.05
N ILE A 136 3.34 15.99 -6.35
CA ILE A 136 2.04 16.29 -6.95
C ILE A 136 1.36 14.95 -7.27
N PHE A 137 0.16 14.75 -6.73
CA PHE A 137 -0.65 13.58 -7.00
C PHE A 137 -1.88 13.99 -7.79
N HIS A 138 -1.86 13.69 -9.09
CA HIS A 138 -3.03 13.85 -9.94
C HIS A 138 -4.07 12.75 -9.64
N HIS A 139 -5.35 13.10 -9.73
CA HIS A 139 -6.48 12.20 -9.49
C HIS A 139 -6.41 10.95 -10.37
N GLU A 140 -6.02 11.09 -11.65
CA GLU A 140 -5.86 9.96 -12.56
C GLU A 140 -4.79 8.96 -12.08
N VAL A 141 -3.68 9.49 -11.55
CA VAL A 141 -2.59 8.67 -10.99
C VAL A 141 -3.06 7.96 -9.72
N ILE A 142 -3.80 8.66 -8.84
CA ILE A 142 -4.41 8.08 -7.64
C ILE A 142 -5.35 6.92 -8.02
N SER A 143 -6.26 7.16 -8.96
CA SER A 143 -7.24 6.17 -9.42
C SER A 143 -6.57 4.96 -10.06
N SER A 144 -5.55 5.18 -10.90
CA SER A 144 -4.76 4.08 -11.47
C SER A 144 -3.98 3.32 -10.40
N HIS A 145 -3.45 4.01 -9.39
CA HIS A 145 -2.70 3.39 -8.30
C HIS A 145 -3.59 2.50 -7.43
N LEU A 146 -4.80 2.99 -7.09
CA LEU A 146 -5.81 2.22 -6.36
C LEU A 146 -6.23 0.97 -7.13
N LYS A 147 -6.51 1.11 -8.43
CA LYS A 147 -6.83 -0.05 -9.27
C LYS A 147 -5.70 -1.09 -9.27
N ASN A 148 -4.45 -0.65 -9.43
CA ASN A 148 -3.31 -1.56 -9.42
C ASN A 148 -3.11 -2.22 -8.05
N LEU A 149 -3.43 -1.52 -6.95
CA LEU A 149 -3.44 -2.08 -5.60
C LEU A 149 -4.49 -3.19 -5.50
N ASP A 150 -5.74 -2.91 -5.87
CA ASP A 150 -6.85 -3.86 -5.82
C ASP A 150 -6.54 -5.11 -6.66
N ASP A 151 -6.09 -4.93 -7.92
CA ASP A 151 -5.70 -6.03 -8.80
C ASP A 151 -4.59 -6.89 -8.17
N THR A 152 -3.61 -6.26 -7.50
CA THR A 152 -2.52 -6.99 -6.83
C THR A 152 -3.01 -7.75 -5.60
N ILE A 153 -3.90 -7.14 -4.81
CA ILE A 153 -4.51 -7.76 -3.64
C ILE A 153 -5.29 -9.01 -4.06
N ASP A 154 -6.10 -8.91 -5.12
CA ASP A 154 -6.88 -10.03 -5.65
C ASP A 154 -5.99 -11.19 -6.10
N GLU A 155 -4.87 -10.92 -6.76
CA GLU A 155 -3.92 -11.95 -7.16
C GLU A 155 -3.27 -12.65 -5.96
N ILE A 156 -2.93 -11.91 -4.90
CA ILE A 156 -2.37 -12.50 -3.67
C ILE A 156 -3.43 -13.29 -2.90
N ILE A 157 -4.68 -12.83 -2.85
CA ILE A 157 -5.79 -13.59 -2.25
C ILE A 157 -5.96 -14.93 -2.95
N LYS A 158 -5.96 -14.95 -4.29
CA LYS A 158 -6.05 -16.20 -5.08
C LYS A 158 -4.88 -17.13 -4.78
N LEU A 159 -3.67 -16.58 -4.64
CA LEU A 159 -2.48 -17.35 -4.25
C LEU A 159 -2.65 -17.98 -2.86
N ASN A 160 -3.10 -17.20 -1.86
CA ASN A 160 -3.34 -17.70 -0.50
C ASN A 160 -4.40 -18.81 -0.49
N GLN A 161 -5.48 -18.66 -1.27
CA GLN A 161 -6.51 -19.70 -1.41
C GLN A 161 -5.95 -20.99 -2.02
N PHE A 162 -5.13 -20.88 -3.07
CA PHE A 162 -4.50 -22.03 -3.71
C PHE A 162 -3.59 -22.80 -2.75
N ILE A 163 -2.78 -22.10 -1.96
CA ILE A 163 -1.88 -22.71 -0.98
C ILE A 163 -2.68 -23.44 0.11
N LYS A 164 -3.68 -22.78 0.68
CA LYS A 164 -4.56 -23.38 1.71
C LYS A 164 -5.26 -24.64 1.20
N ALA A 165 -5.76 -24.63 -0.03
CA ALA A 165 -6.39 -25.81 -0.64
C ALA A 165 -5.38 -26.96 -0.84
N SER A 166 -4.15 -26.64 -1.25
CA SER A 166 -3.07 -27.61 -1.41
C SER A 166 -2.67 -28.25 -0.07
N HIS A 167 -2.74 -27.50 1.02
CA HIS A 167 -2.43 -28.01 2.36
C HIS A 167 -3.54 -28.90 2.94
N ALA A 168 -4.81 -28.58 2.65
CA ALA A 168 -5.95 -29.37 3.09
C ALA A 168 -6.03 -30.77 2.44
N THR A 169 -5.34 -30.99 1.31
CA THR A 169 -5.30 -32.30 0.63
C THR A 169 -4.17 -33.20 1.10
N LEU A 170 -3.25 -32.69 1.93
CA LEU A 170 -2.12 -33.44 2.49
C LEU A 170 -2.39 -33.95 3.93
N GLN A 171 -3.53 -33.59 4.52
CA GLN A 171 -4.01 -34.04 5.83
C GLN A 171 -5.09 -35.11 5.67
#